data_AF-A0A2E9RE26-F1
#
_entry.id   AF-A0A2E9RE26-F1
#
_cell.length_a   1.000
_cell.length_b   1.000
_cell.length_c   1.000
_cell.angle_alpha   90.00
_cell.angle_beta   90.00
_cell.angle_gamma   90.00
#
_symmetry.space_group_name_H-M   'P 1'
#
loop_
_entity.id
_entity.type
_entity.pdbx_description
1 polymer ?
#
loop_
_entity_poly.entity_id
_entity_poly.type
_entity_poly.pdbx_seq_one_letter_code
_entity_poly.pdbx_strand_id
1 'polypeptide(L)'
;MANSINVAVVGATGAVGEAMIGILEQRSFPVGCLFPLASERSAGSTINFKGKSIQVKRLDEFDFSTIDVGLFSAGGSVSAVFAP
;
A
#
# COMPACT_ATOMS: atom_id res chain seq x y z
N MET A 1 -9.39 0.02 -22.65
CA MET A 1 -9.72 -0.05 -21.21
C MET A 1 -8.42 0.26 -20.49
N ALA A 2 -8.36 1.31 -19.66
CA ALA A 2 -7.11 1.59 -18.95
C ALA A 2 -6.85 0.41 -18.01
N ASN A 3 -5.73 -0.29 -18.17
CA ASN A 3 -5.32 -1.38 -17.28
C ASN A 3 -5.18 -0.79 -15.87
N SER A 4 -6.19 -0.99 -15.04
CA SER A 4 -6.17 -0.58 -13.65
C SER A 4 -5.28 -1.53 -12.87
N ILE A 5 -4.26 -0.98 -12.23
CA ILE A 5 -3.22 -1.72 -11.52
C ILE A 5 -3.60 -1.82 -10.04
N ASN A 6 -3.57 -3.02 -9.49
CA ASN A 6 -3.73 -3.29 -8.07
C ASN A 6 -2.40 -3.05 -7.36
N VAL A 7 -2.36 -2.05 -6.49
CA VAL A 7 -1.13 -1.60 -5.83
C VAL A 7 -1.21 -1.89 -4.33
N ALA A 8 -0.28 -2.67 -3.80
CA ALA A 8 -0.04 -2.75 -2.36
C ALA A 8 1.04 -1.76 -1.92
N VAL A 9 0.80 -1.07 -0.81
CA VAL A 9 1.79 -0.20 -0.17
C VAL A 9 2.06 -0.72 1.23
N VAL A 10 3.22 -1.35 1.42
CA VAL A 10 3.66 -1.87 2.72
C VAL A 10 4.41 -0.77 3.47
N GLY A 11 3.99 -0.50 4.70
CA GLY A 11 4.43 0.67 5.46
C GLY A 11 3.62 1.92 5.11
N ALA A 12 2.35 1.76 4.71
CA ALA A 12 1.46 2.85 4.31
C ALA A 12 1.27 3.95 5.37
N THR A 13 1.48 3.64 6.65
CA THR A 13 1.39 4.57 7.79
C THR A 13 2.71 5.28 8.12
N GLY A 14 3.80 4.93 7.44
CA GLY A 14 5.09 5.61 7.60
C GLY A 14 5.21 6.82 6.69
N ALA A 15 6.11 7.75 7.02
CA ALA A 15 6.30 9.00 6.26
C ALA A 15 6.55 8.76 4.75
N VAL A 16 7.30 7.71 4.41
CA VAL A 16 7.56 7.34 3.01
C VAL A 16 6.33 6.71 2.35
N GLY A 17 5.59 5.85 3.06
CA GLY A 17 4.37 5.23 2.53
C GLY A 17 3.28 6.26 2.22
N GLU A 18 3.07 7.22 3.13
CA GLU A 18 2.14 8.34 2.91
C GLU A 18 2.56 9.18 1.70
N ALA A 19 3.86 9.49 1.57
CA ALA A 19 4.38 10.21 0.42
C ALA A 19 4.17 9.43 -0.90
N MET A 20 4.39 8.11 -0.91
CA MET A 20 4.15 7.26 -2.08
C MET A 20 2.67 7.31 -2.52
N ILE A 21 1.74 7.18 -1.57
CA ILE A 21 0.29 7.26 -1.84
C ILE A 21 -0.08 8.63 -2.40
N GLY A 22 0.46 9.71 -1.82
CA GLY A 22 0.26 11.06 -2.32
C GLY A 22 0.79 11.25 -3.76
N ILE A 23 1.96 10.69 -4.07
CA ILE A 23 2.52 10.73 -5.44
C ILE A 23 1.65 9.94 -6.42
N LEU A 24 1.15 8.76 -6.04
CA LEU A 24 0.24 7.97 -6.88
C LEU A 24 -1.03 8.77 -7.24
N GLU A 25 -1.56 9.52 -6.27
CA GLU A 25 -2.70 10.39 -6.47
C GLU A 25 -2.35 11.59 -7.37
N GLN A 26 -1.28 12.32 -7.07
CA GLN A 26 -0.83 13.50 -7.83
C GLN A 26 -0.52 13.16 -9.30
N ARG A 27 0.10 12.00 -9.55
CA ARG A 27 0.43 11.53 -10.89
C ARG A 27 -0.76 10.97 -11.64
N SER A 28 -1.95 10.93 -11.03
CA SER A 28 -3.13 10.27 -11.57
C SER A 28 -2.82 8.84 -12.04
N PHE A 29 -1.99 8.12 -11.27
CA PHE A 29 -1.61 6.76 -11.63
C PHE A 29 -2.86 5.89 -11.73
N PRO A 30 -2.93 4.96 -12.70
CA PRO A 30 -4.11 4.10 -12.92
C PRO A 30 -4.22 3.01 -11.84
N VAL A 31 -4.29 3.40 -10.56
CA VAL A 31 -4.59 2.50 -9.45
C VAL A 31 -6.05 2.08 -9.53
N GLY A 32 -6.29 0.78 -9.67
CA GLY A 32 -7.61 0.16 -9.53
C GLY A 32 -7.98 -0.01 -8.07
N CYS A 33 -7.28 -0.92 -7.39
CA CYS A 33 -7.40 -1.13 -5.96
C CYS A 33 -6.09 -0.76 -5.25
N LEU A 34 -6.18 0.10 -4.23
CA LEU A 34 -5.07 0.41 -3.33
C LEU A 34 -5.20 -0.45 -2.07
N PHE A 35 -4.15 -1.20 -1.75
CA PHE A 35 -4.04 -2.01 -0.54
C PHE A 35 -2.98 -1.41 0.39
N PRO A 36 -3.36 -0.51 1.30
CA PRO A 36 -2.45 -0.02 2.31
C PRO A 36 -2.23 -1.09 3.38
N LEU A 37 -0.97 -1.48 3.56
CA LEU A 37 -0.54 -2.54 4.48
C LEU A 37 0.41 -1.95 5.50
N ALA A 38 0.26 -2.35 6.75
CA ALA A 38 1.21 -2.03 7.81
C ALA A 38 1.38 -3.21 8.78
N SER A 39 2.38 -3.11 9.65
CA SER A 39 2.53 -4.04 10.77
C SER A 39 1.31 -4.00 11.69
N GLU A 40 1.06 -5.08 12.45
CA GLU A 40 0.04 -5.16 13.51
C GLU A 40 -0.15 -3.86 14.30
N ARG A 41 0.95 -3.26 14.77
CA ARG A 41 0.94 -2.03 15.59
C ARG A 41 0.25 -0.83 14.93
N SER A 42 0.20 -0.80 13.60
CA SER A 42 -0.33 0.31 12.80
C SER A 42 -1.51 -0.10 11.92
N ALA A 43 -1.91 -1.38 11.98
CA ALA A 43 -3.11 -1.84 11.31
C ALA A 43 -4.36 -1.26 11.96
N GLY A 44 -5.38 -0.95 11.16
CA GLY A 44 -6.60 -0.30 11.62
C GLY A 44 -6.61 1.23 11.52
N SER A 45 -5.48 1.86 11.21
CA SER A 45 -5.46 3.26 10.77
C SER A 45 -6.18 3.44 9.43
N THR A 46 -6.54 4.67 9.10
CA THR A 46 -7.21 5.01 7.85
C THR A 46 -6.36 6.02 7.08
N ILE A 47 -6.17 5.78 5.80
CA ILE A 47 -5.51 6.71 4.87
C ILE A 47 -6.54 7.30 3.92
N ASN A 48 -6.26 8.48 3.37
CA ASN A 48 -7.09 9.06 2.32
C ASN A 48 -6.43 8.88 0.95
N PHE A 49 -7.17 8.34 -0.01
CA PHE A 49 -6.73 8.17 -1.39
C PHE A 49 -7.88 8.45 -2.37
N LYS A 50 -7.67 9.37 -3.29
CA LYS A 50 -8.65 9.91 -4.25
C LYS A 50 -9.95 10.36 -3.57
N GLY A 51 -9.82 11.01 -2.40
CA GLY A 51 -10.96 11.44 -1.58
C GLY A 51 -11.73 10.30 -0.91
N LYS A 52 -11.20 9.07 -0.92
CA LYS A 52 -11.77 7.92 -0.23
C LYS A 52 -10.92 7.54 0.96
N SER A 53 -11.57 7.32 2.10
CA SER A 53 -10.95 6.74 3.28
C SER A 53 -10.77 5.23 3.09
N ILE A 54 -9.52 4.74 3.11
CA ILE A 54 -9.16 3.34 2.96
C ILE A 54 -8.52 2.85 4.26
N GLN A 55 -9.03 1.74 4.79
CA GLN A 55 -8.49 1.14 6.01
C GLN A 55 -7.18 0.41 5.73
N VAL A 56 -6.19 0.66 6.57
CA VAL A 56 -4.90 -0.03 6.58
C VAL A 56 -5.10 -1.45 7.10
N LYS A 57 -4.76 -2.43 6.26
CA LYS A 57 -4.81 -3.85 6.61
C LYS A 57 -3.47 -4.32 7.20
N ARG A 58 -3.52 -5.45 7.89
CA ARG A 58 -2.33 -6.13 8.39
C ARG A 58 -1.55 -6.73 7.24
N LEU A 59 -0.24 -6.56 7.25
CA LEU A 59 0.67 -7.14 6.28
C LEU A 59 0.66 -8.67 6.34
N ASP A 60 0.65 -9.22 7.55
CA ASP A 60 0.75 -10.65 7.87
C ASP A 60 -0.44 -11.49 7.39
N GLU A 61 -1.62 -10.90 7.21
CA GLU A 61 -2.83 -11.58 6.75
C GLU A 61 -3.16 -11.28 5.28
N PHE A 62 -2.29 -10.55 4.58
CA PHE A 62 -2.59 -10.07 3.23
C PHE A 62 -2.18 -11.07 2.15
N ASP A 63 -3.13 -11.38 1.24
CA ASP A 63 -2.87 -12.21 0.07
C ASP A 63 -2.34 -11.37 -1.10
N PHE A 64 -1.05 -11.54 -1.39
CA PHE A 64 -0.35 -10.84 -2.48
C PHE A 64 -0.69 -11.36 -3.88
N SER A 65 -1.43 -12.47 -4.03
CA SER A 65 -1.76 -13.03 -5.35
C SER A 65 -2.72 -12.12 -6.14
N THR A 66 -3.35 -11.16 -5.45
CA THR A 66 -4.34 -10.23 -6.00
C THR A 66 -3.75 -8.89 -6.46
N ILE A 67 -2.44 -8.67 -6.26
CA ILE A 67 -1.76 -7.41 -6.56
C ILE A 67 -0.87 -7.51 -7.79
N ASP A 68 -0.77 -6.39 -8.52
CA ASP A 68 0.11 -6.26 -9.68
C ASP A 68 1.45 -5.63 -9.29
N VAL A 69 1.43 -4.70 -8.32
CA VAL A 69 2.61 -3.95 -7.88
C VAL A 69 2.64 -3.84 -6.36
N GLY A 70 3.77 -4.22 -5.75
CA GLY A 70 4.03 -4.03 -4.32
C GLY A 70 5.09 -2.96 -4.08
N LEU A 71 4.74 -1.90 -3.36
CA LEU A 71 5.65 -0.86 -2.89
C LEU A 71 6.00 -1.13 -1.44
N PHE A 72 7.24 -1.54 -1.18
CA PHE A 72 7.69 -1.90 0.16
C PHE A 72 8.52 -0.77 0.78
N SER A 73 7.91 -0.10 1.76
CA SER A 73 8.55 0.91 2.61
C SER A 73 8.37 0.57 4.10
N ALA A 74 8.55 -0.70 4.44
CA ALA A 74 8.81 -1.13 5.80
C ALA A 74 10.30 -1.50 5.87
N GLY A 75 11.02 -1.04 6.90
CA GLY A 75 12.49 -1.16 6.99
C GLY A 75 13.04 -2.53 6.58
N GLY A 76 14.30 -2.60 6.12
CA GLY A 76 14.87 -3.72 5.36
C GLY A 76 14.60 -5.14 5.87
N SER A 77 14.37 -5.32 7.18
CA SER A 77 13.96 -6.58 7.80
C SER A 77 12.59 -7.11 7.32
N VAL A 78 11.64 -6.23 7.00
CA VAL A 78 10.30 -6.63 6.49
C VAL A 78 10.36 -6.89 4.99
N SER A 79 11.07 -6.07 4.22
CA SER A 79 11.25 -6.30 2.78
C SER A 79 11.95 -7.64 2.50
N ALA A 80 12.94 -8.04 3.30
CA ALA A 80 13.64 -9.31 3.13
C ALA A 80 12.75 -10.56 3.33
N VAL A 81 11.61 -10.42 4.04
CA VAL A 81 10.69 -11.53 4.31
C VAL A 81 9.60 -11.63 3.23
N PHE A 82 9.18 -10.50 2.66
CA PHE A 82 7.99 -10.44 1.79
C PHE A 82 8.27 -10.09 0.32
N ALA A 83 9.48 -9.67 -0.04
CA ALA A 83 9.88 -9.34 -1.42
C ALA A 83 11.06 -10.21 -1.90
N PRO A 84 10.91 -11.55 -1.96
CA PRO A 84 11.96 -12.43 -2.47
C PRO A 84 12.35 -12.14 -3.92
#